data_AF-A0AAU5FSP8-F1
#
_entry.id   AF-A0AAU5FSP8-F1
#
_cell.length_a   1.000
_cell.length_b   1.000
_cell.length_c   1.000
_cell.angle_alpha   90.00
_cell.angle_beta   90.00
_cell.angle_gamma   90.00
#
_symmetry.space_group_name_H-M   'P 1'
#
loop_
_entity.id
_entity.type
_entity.pdbx_description
1 polymer ?
#
loop_
_entity_poly.entity_id
_entity_poly.type
_entity_poly.pdbx_seq_one_letter_code
_entity_poly.pdbx_strand_id
1 'polypeptide(L)'
;MTPELVGGLGLDTHEQLLTIVAVLLGALTTYATNYWTERQRIRRELLTRWDTKKLESYENYIDRVRAAVYLAVELYEHREGIRLSDDPESRQRADLSEATHLRGRAFERIMLLAGDEVVEAAHALNVTTLEVDWQATGKTVGTLDDWRARNRAVFAAINAFHETARVDLGVSGSVTGEAHPDRDLLLPPTRDPS
;
A
#
# COMPACT_ATOMS: atom_id res chain seq x y z
N MET A 1 2.78 75.36 50.46
CA MET A 1 1.67 74.42 50.66
C MET A 1 1.17 74.02 49.28
N THR A 2 1.53 72.78 48.90
CA THR A 2 1.06 71.94 47.78
C THR A 2 1.21 72.43 46.33
N PRO A 3 2.23 71.95 45.60
CA PRO A 3 2.15 71.72 44.16
C PRO A 3 1.55 70.32 43.86
N GLU A 4 1.35 70.04 42.57
CA GLU A 4 0.89 68.79 41.93
C GLU A 4 -0.62 68.57 41.82
N LEU A 5 -1.10 68.54 40.57
CA LEU A 5 -2.07 67.58 40.01
C LEU A 5 -2.53 68.02 38.60
N VAL A 6 -1.60 68.14 37.65
CA VAL A 6 -1.95 68.26 36.21
C VAL A 6 -1.15 67.26 35.33
N GLY A 7 -0.30 66.40 35.93
CA GLY A 7 0.56 65.47 35.18
C GLY A 7 -0.04 64.09 34.83
N GLY A 8 -1.25 63.76 35.29
CA GLY A 8 -1.76 62.37 35.26
C GLY A 8 -2.46 61.91 33.97
N LEU A 9 -3.16 62.80 33.26
CA LEU A 9 -4.08 62.36 32.19
C LEU A 9 -3.41 61.95 30.87
N GLY A 10 -2.16 62.40 30.60
CA GLY A 10 -1.45 62.12 29.35
C GLY A 10 -0.58 60.85 29.36
N LEU A 11 -0.14 60.42 30.55
CA LEU A 11 0.63 59.19 30.75
C LEU A 11 -0.30 57.97 30.70
N ASP A 12 -1.46 58.06 31.36
CA ASP A 12 -2.46 56.98 31.45
C ASP A 12 -3.00 56.55 30.08
N THR A 13 -3.22 57.49 29.15
CA THR A 13 -3.74 57.17 27.81
C THR A 13 -2.68 56.51 26.92
N HIS A 14 -1.41 56.93 27.02
CA HIS A 14 -0.32 56.29 26.27
C HIS A 14 -0.05 54.88 26.80
N GLU A 15 -0.01 54.70 28.11
CA GLU A 15 0.19 53.39 28.73
C GLU A 15 -0.97 52.43 28.43
N GLN A 16 -2.21 52.93 28.42
CA GLN A 16 -3.38 52.15 28.05
C GLN A 16 -3.36 51.73 26.57
N LEU A 17 -2.99 52.64 25.66
CA LEU A 17 -2.83 52.33 24.24
C LEU A 17 -1.73 51.28 24.01
N LEU A 18 -0.58 51.43 24.69
CA LEU A 18 0.50 50.45 24.63
C LEU A 18 0.06 49.08 25.15
N THR A 19 -0.73 49.05 26.23
CA THR A 19 -1.28 47.81 26.79
C THR A 19 -2.25 47.13 25.83
N ILE A 20 -3.15 47.89 25.20
CA ILE A 20 -4.10 47.36 24.21
C ILE A 20 -3.35 46.78 23.01
N VAL A 21 -2.34 47.49 22.50
CA VAL A 21 -1.50 47.01 21.39
C VAL A 21 -0.77 45.71 21.77
N ALA A 22 -0.19 45.64 22.97
CA ALA A 22 0.49 44.44 23.44
C ALA A 22 -0.46 43.24 23.55
N VAL A 23 -1.68 43.44 24.07
CA VAL A 23 -2.69 42.38 24.17
C VAL A 23 -3.18 41.94 22.80
N LEU A 24 -3.43 42.87 21.87
CA LEU A 24 -3.83 42.53 20.50
C LEU A 24 -2.75 41.76 19.76
N LEU A 25 -1.47 42.15 19.91
CA LEU A 25 -0.34 41.43 19.34
C LEU A 25 -0.20 40.02 19.95
N GLY A 26 -0.36 39.90 21.27
CA GLY A 26 -0.35 38.61 21.97
C GLY A 26 -1.49 37.69 21.50
N ALA A 27 -2.69 38.23 21.37
CA ALA A 27 -3.86 37.50 20.88
C ALA A 27 -3.69 37.07 19.40
N LEU A 28 -3.18 37.95 18.54
CA LEU A 28 -2.95 37.65 17.13
C LEU A 28 -1.87 36.57 16.95
N THR A 29 -0.79 36.67 17.73
CA THR A 29 0.30 35.67 17.74
C THR A 29 -0.21 34.31 18.24
N THR A 30 -1.03 34.31 19.29
CA THR A 30 -1.64 33.09 19.83
C THR A 30 -2.58 32.44 18.81
N TYR A 31 -3.44 33.25 18.16
CA TYR A 31 -4.36 32.76 17.13
C TYR A 31 -3.61 32.16 15.93
N ALA A 32 -2.59 32.87 15.42
CA ALA A 32 -1.77 32.39 14.31
C ALA A 32 -1.04 31.08 14.67
N THR A 33 -0.45 31.00 15.87
CA THR A 33 0.26 29.81 16.36
C THR A 33 -0.69 28.61 16.49
N ASN A 34 -1.89 28.84 17.04
CA ASN A 34 -2.91 27.79 17.16
C ASN A 34 -3.38 27.31 15.79
N TYR A 35 -3.66 28.21 14.85
CA TYR A 35 -4.08 27.86 13.50
C TYR A 35 -3.00 27.03 12.76
N TRP A 36 -1.73 27.41 12.89
CA TRP A 36 -0.61 26.66 12.29
C TRP A 36 -0.44 25.29 12.92
N THR A 37 -0.53 25.20 14.25
CA THR A 37 -0.39 23.93 14.98
C THR A 37 -1.53 22.97 14.61
N GLU A 38 -2.76 23.47 14.56
CA GLU A 38 -3.94 22.68 14.18
C GLU A 38 -3.84 22.19 12.73
N ARG A 39 -3.40 23.06 11.80
CA ARG A 39 -3.18 22.67 10.40
C ARG A 39 -2.10 21.60 10.26
N GLN A 40 -1.01 21.70 11.02
CA GLN A 40 0.07 20.71 11.03
C GLN A 40 -0.37 19.39 11.67
N ARG A 41 -1.25 19.45 12.68
CA ARG A 41 -1.86 18.27 13.30
C ARG A 41 -2.80 17.55 12.31
N ILE A 42 -3.74 18.27 11.72
CA ILE A 42 -4.68 17.73 10.71
C ILE A 42 -3.90 17.11 9.54
N ARG A 43 -2.84 17.77 9.06
CA ARG A 43 -1.99 17.24 7.98
C ARG A 43 -1.32 15.92 8.38
N ARG A 44 -0.77 15.83 9.59
CA ARG A 44 -0.15 14.59 10.10
C ARG A 44 -1.17 13.46 10.25
N GLU A 45 -2.34 13.75 10.82
CA GLU A 45 -3.42 12.78 10.96
C GLU A 45 -3.92 12.28 9.60
N LEU A 46 -4.03 13.16 8.60
CA LEU A 46 -4.40 12.79 7.24
C LEU A 46 -3.33 11.92 6.57
N LEU A 47 -2.04 12.27 6.70
CA LEU A 47 -0.94 11.46 6.16
C LEU A 47 -0.97 10.05 6.73
N THR A 48 -1.07 9.91 8.06
CA THR A 48 -1.17 8.59 8.71
C THR A 48 -2.38 7.79 8.21
N ARG A 49 -3.54 8.43 8.04
CA ARG A 49 -4.74 7.76 7.52
C ARG A 49 -4.58 7.29 6.07
N TRP A 50 -3.90 8.09 5.24
CA TRP A 50 -3.60 7.70 3.87
C TRP A 50 -2.63 6.53 3.82
N ASP A 51 -1.60 6.52 4.66
CA ASP A 51 -0.65 5.41 4.75
C ASP A 51 -1.32 4.11 5.21
N THR A 52 -2.23 4.18 6.19
CA THR A 52 -3.03 3.01 6.60
C THR A 52 -3.88 2.48 5.45
N LYS A 53 -4.57 3.35 4.70
CA LYS A 53 -5.39 2.93 3.55
C LYS A 53 -4.55 2.35 2.41
N LYS A 54 -3.36 2.89 2.18
CA LYS A 54 -2.40 2.34 1.21
C LYS A 54 -2.00 0.93 1.61
N LEU A 55 -1.56 0.74 2.85
CA LEU A 55 -1.17 -0.58 3.38
C LEU A 55 -2.31 -1.60 3.25
N GLU A 56 -3.52 -1.26 3.70
CA GLU A 56 -4.71 -2.12 3.56
C GLU A 56 -4.99 -2.49 2.10
N SER A 57 -4.79 -1.54 1.18
CA SER A 57 -5.00 -1.78 -0.25
C SER A 57 -3.93 -2.68 -0.87
N TYR A 58 -2.67 -2.51 -0.45
CA TYR A 58 -1.53 -3.31 -0.90
C TYR A 58 -1.65 -4.75 -0.40
N GLU A 59 -1.98 -4.93 0.88
CA GLU A 59 -2.25 -6.24 1.49
C GLU A 59 -3.40 -6.94 0.76
N ASN A 60 -4.57 -6.28 0.66
CA ASN A 60 -5.73 -6.89 0.01
C ASN A 60 -5.44 -7.24 -1.46
N TYR A 61 -4.68 -6.43 -2.21
CA TYR A 61 -4.31 -6.77 -3.58
C TYR A 61 -3.48 -8.05 -3.66
N ILE A 62 -2.43 -8.16 -2.84
CA ILE A 62 -1.58 -9.37 -2.79
C ILE A 62 -2.39 -10.60 -2.37
N ASP A 63 -3.29 -10.46 -1.41
CA ASP A 63 -4.16 -11.58 -1.00
C ASP A 63 -5.06 -12.05 -2.14
N ARG A 64 -5.64 -11.13 -2.93
CA ARG A 64 -6.44 -11.51 -4.10
C ARG A 64 -5.61 -12.14 -5.21
N VAL A 65 -4.38 -11.66 -5.42
CA VAL A 65 -3.44 -12.26 -6.37
C VAL A 65 -3.13 -13.70 -5.96
N ARG A 66 -2.73 -13.93 -4.70
CA ARG A 66 -2.38 -15.27 -4.19
C ARG A 66 -3.56 -16.24 -4.25
N ALA A 67 -4.75 -15.79 -3.87
CA ALA A 67 -5.97 -16.60 -3.95
C ALA A 67 -6.26 -17.03 -5.40
N ALA A 68 -6.14 -16.11 -6.37
CA ALA A 68 -6.33 -16.43 -7.78
C ALA A 68 -5.26 -17.41 -8.30
N VAL A 69 -3.98 -17.19 -7.96
CA VAL A 69 -2.87 -18.08 -8.35
C VAL A 69 -3.08 -19.48 -7.77
N TYR A 70 -3.47 -19.58 -6.50
CA TYR A 70 -3.76 -20.85 -5.85
C TYR A 70 -4.81 -21.64 -6.63
N LEU A 71 -5.96 -21.01 -6.93
CA LEU A 71 -7.05 -21.64 -7.70
C LEU A 71 -6.62 -21.99 -9.13
N ALA A 72 -5.79 -21.15 -9.77
CA ALA A 72 -5.24 -21.45 -11.08
C ALA A 72 -4.33 -22.69 -11.05
N VAL A 73 -3.53 -22.85 -9.99
CA VAL A 73 -2.71 -24.05 -9.77
C VAL A 73 -3.58 -25.28 -9.57
N GLU A 74 -4.62 -25.22 -8.75
CA GLU A 74 -5.53 -26.37 -8.55
C GLU A 74 -6.20 -26.79 -9.86
N LEU A 75 -6.69 -25.83 -10.64
CA LEU A 75 -7.33 -26.08 -11.94
C LEU A 75 -6.33 -26.68 -12.94
N TYR A 76 -5.11 -26.15 -13.01
CA TYR A 76 -4.07 -26.69 -13.89
C TYR A 76 -3.73 -28.14 -13.50
N GLU A 77 -3.47 -28.41 -12.23
CA GLU A 77 -3.12 -29.75 -11.76
C GLU A 77 -4.24 -30.76 -11.95
N HIS A 78 -5.51 -30.35 -11.79
CA HIS A 78 -6.66 -31.19 -12.11
C HIS A 78 -6.72 -31.52 -13.60
N ARG A 79 -6.59 -30.51 -14.48
CA ARG A 79 -6.65 -30.69 -15.94
C ARG A 79 -5.51 -31.55 -16.49
N GLU A 80 -4.31 -31.46 -15.90
CA GLU A 80 -3.14 -32.24 -16.30
C GLU A 80 -3.08 -33.61 -15.58
N GLY A 81 -4.07 -33.96 -14.75
CA GLY A 81 -4.10 -35.23 -14.02
C GLY A 81 -3.01 -35.38 -12.95
N ILE A 82 -2.43 -34.27 -12.48
CA ILE A 82 -1.41 -34.21 -11.43
C ILE A 82 -2.04 -34.36 -10.05
N ARG A 83 -3.21 -33.75 -9.84
CA ARG A 83 -3.96 -33.78 -8.58
C ARG A 83 -5.33 -34.42 -8.78
N LEU A 84 -5.65 -35.40 -7.94
CA LEU A 84 -7.02 -35.91 -7.80
C LEU A 84 -7.86 -34.88 -7.04
N SER A 85 -8.96 -34.44 -7.65
CA SER A 85 -9.95 -33.56 -7.03
C SER A 85 -11.34 -34.15 -7.25
N ASP A 86 -12.14 -34.15 -6.19
CA ASP A 86 -13.55 -34.54 -6.27
C ASP A 86 -14.44 -33.40 -6.81
N ASP A 87 -13.91 -32.17 -6.84
CA ASP A 87 -14.62 -31.02 -7.37
C ASP A 87 -14.61 -31.03 -8.90
N PRO A 88 -15.78 -30.86 -9.56
CA PRO A 88 -15.82 -30.82 -11.01
C PRO A 88 -15.08 -29.60 -11.56
N GLU A 89 -14.41 -29.75 -12.71
CA GLU A 89 -13.65 -28.67 -13.36
C GLU A 89 -14.48 -27.38 -13.56
N SER A 90 -15.79 -27.52 -13.83
CA SER A 90 -16.71 -26.39 -13.97
C SER A 90 -16.81 -25.53 -12.71
N ARG A 91 -16.74 -26.15 -11.52
CA ARG A 91 -16.72 -25.45 -10.24
C ARG A 91 -15.39 -24.74 -10.03
N GLN A 92 -14.27 -25.43 -10.24
CA GLN A 92 -12.93 -24.83 -10.13
C GLN A 92 -12.77 -23.61 -11.05
N ARG A 93 -13.31 -23.67 -12.27
CA ARG A 93 -13.35 -22.53 -13.21
C ARG A 93 -14.21 -21.37 -12.71
N ALA A 94 -15.35 -21.66 -12.09
CA ALA A 94 -16.20 -20.63 -11.51
C ALA A 94 -15.49 -19.93 -10.33
N ASP A 95 -14.85 -20.70 -9.45
CA ASP A 95 -14.10 -20.17 -8.30
C ASP A 95 -12.91 -19.31 -8.76
N LEU A 96 -12.14 -19.77 -9.77
CA LEU A 96 -11.07 -18.97 -10.37
C LEU A 96 -11.59 -17.68 -11.04
N SER A 97 -12.74 -17.76 -11.72
CA SER A 97 -13.37 -16.58 -12.34
C SER A 97 -13.75 -15.53 -11.29
N GLU A 98 -14.34 -15.94 -10.17
CA GLU A 98 -14.68 -15.03 -9.07
C GLU A 98 -13.41 -14.43 -8.44
N ALA A 99 -12.39 -15.25 -8.18
CA ALA A 99 -11.12 -14.76 -7.65
C ALA A 99 -10.44 -13.75 -8.59
N THR A 100 -10.50 -13.98 -9.90
CA THR A 100 -9.99 -13.05 -10.92
C THR A 100 -10.75 -11.72 -10.90
N HIS A 101 -12.08 -11.75 -10.72
CA HIS A 101 -12.88 -10.53 -10.59
C HIS A 101 -12.51 -9.74 -9.32
N LEU A 102 -12.35 -10.43 -8.19
CA LEU A 102 -11.93 -9.82 -6.93
C LEU A 102 -10.52 -9.22 -7.03
N ARG A 103 -9.59 -9.89 -7.73
CA ARG A 103 -8.26 -9.36 -8.05
C ARG A 103 -8.35 -8.07 -8.86
N GLY A 104 -9.20 -8.03 -9.89
CA GLY A 104 -9.44 -6.81 -10.68
C GLY A 104 -9.94 -5.64 -9.82
N ARG A 105 -10.91 -5.88 -8.95
CA ARG A 105 -11.42 -4.85 -8.01
C ARG A 105 -10.40 -4.39 -6.98
N ALA A 106 -9.45 -5.25 -6.60
CA ALA A 106 -8.35 -4.86 -5.73
C ALA A 106 -7.32 -4.03 -6.49
N PHE A 107 -7.02 -4.40 -7.74
CA PHE A 107 -6.14 -3.65 -8.63
C PHE A 107 -6.63 -2.22 -8.86
N GLU A 108 -7.93 -2.00 -9.06
CA GLU A 108 -8.50 -0.65 -9.19
C GLU A 108 -8.21 0.24 -7.96
N ARG A 109 -8.13 -0.34 -6.75
CA ARG A 109 -7.77 0.43 -5.55
C ARG A 109 -6.30 0.85 -5.55
N ILE A 110 -5.41 0.03 -6.11
CA ILE A 110 -4.00 0.40 -6.32
C ILE A 110 -3.94 1.63 -7.23
N MET A 111 -4.68 1.61 -8.35
CA MET A 111 -4.73 2.74 -9.29
C MET A 111 -5.22 4.05 -8.68
N LEU A 112 -6.01 3.99 -7.60
CA LEU A 112 -6.54 5.17 -6.92
C LEU A 112 -5.63 5.74 -5.82
N LEU A 113 -4.82 4.89 -5.20
CA LEU A 113 -4.17 5.21 -3.93
C LEU A 113 -2.65 5.16 -3.98
N ALA A 114 -2.09 4.39 -4.91
CA ALA A 114 -0.67 4.10 -4.94
C ALA A 114 0.14 5.16 -5.69
N GLY A 115 1.43 5.27 -5.36
CA GLY A 115 2.38 6.03 -6.16
C GLY A 115 2.74 5.33 -7.48
N ASP A 116 3.29 6.08 -8.42
CA ASP A 116 3.55 5.63 -9.80
C ASP A 116 4.36 4.32 -9.86
N GLU A 117 5.42 4.18 -9.06
CA GLU A 117 6.26 2.98 -9.06
C GLU A 117 5.51 1.71 -8.60
N VAL A 118 4.61 1.86 -7.62
CA VAL A 118 3.75 0.76 -7.14
C VAL A 118 2.73 0.39 -8.20
N VAL A 119 2.18 1.39 -8.92
CA VAL A 119 1.25 1.17 -10.03
C VAL A 119 1.93 0.35 -11.15
N GLU A 120 3.15 0.71 -11.54
CA GLU A 120 3.91 -0.03 -12.54
C GLU A 120 4.21 -1.47 -12.11
N ALA A 121 4.65 -1.67 -10.86
CA ALA A 121 4.88 -3.00 -10.31
C ALA A 121 3.58 -3.83 -10.25
N ALA A 122 2.45 -3.21 -9.90
CA ALA A 122 1.15 -3.87 -9.88
C ALA A 122 0.69 -4.25 -11.29
N HIS A 123 0.96 -3.42 -12.31
CA HIS A 123 0.69 -3.77 -13.70
C HIS A 123 1.49 -5.00 -14.13
N ALA A 124 2.79 -5.04 -13.84
CA ALA A 124 3.64 -6.20 -14.13
C ALA A 124 3.14 -7.46 -13.42
N LEU A 125 2.74 -7.35 -12.15
CA LEU A 125 2.16 -8.46 -11.39
C LEU A 125 0.83 -8.93 -12.00
N ASN A 126 -0.04 -8.00 -12.42
CA ASN A 126 -1.31 -8.36 -13.04
C ASN A 126 -1.12 -9.09 -14.39
N VAL A 127 -0.14 -8.67 -15.20
CA VAL A 127 0.21 -9.32 -16.47
C VAL A 127 0.69 -10.75 -16.22
N THR A 128 1.70 -10.92 -15.36
CA THR A 128 2.27 -12.26 -15.06
C THR A 128 1.24 -13.19 -14.44
N THR A 129 0.36 -12.69 -13.58
CA THR A 129 -0.73 -13.49 -13.00
C THR A 129 -1.75 -13.90 -14.07
N LEU A 130 -2.07 -13.02 -15.02
CA LEU A 130 -2.99 -13.32 -16.12
C LEU A 130 -2.45 -14.42 -17.04
N GLU A 131 -1.14 -14.47 -17.27
CA GLU A 131 -0.51 -15.57 -18.03
C GLU A 131 -0.69 -16.93 -17.36
N VAL A 132 -0.62 -16.98 -16.02
CA VAL A 132 -0.92 -18.18 -15.23
C VAL A 132 -2.39 -18.57 -15.42
N ASP A 133 -3.32 -17.62 -15.28
CA ASP A 133 -4.76 -17.88 -15.47
C ASP A 133 -5.04 -18.42 -16.89
N TRP A 134 -4.38 -17.87 -17.92
CA TRP A 134 -4.57 -18.31 -19.30
C TRP A 134 -4.09 -19.73 -19.54
N GLN A 135 -2.96 -20.13 -18.98
CA GLN A 135 -2.52 -21.53 -19.11
C GLN A 135 -3.41 -22.47 -18.27
N ALA A 136 -3.72 -22.09 -17.03
CA ALA A 136 -4.59 -22.86 -16.13
C ALA A 136 -6.00 -23.10 -16.73
N THR A 137 -6.53 -22.12 -17.45
CA THR A 137 -7.85 -22.24 -18.11
C THR A 137 -7.79 -22.86 -19.51
N GLY A 138 -6.59 -23.05 -20.07
CA GLY A 138 -6.36 -23.64 -21.39
C GLY A 138 -6.49 -22.66 -22.55
N LYS A 139 -6.56 -21.35 -22.27
CA LYS A 139 -6.53 -20.28 -23.27
C LYS A 139 -5.16 -20.17 -23.93
N THR A 140 -4.10 -20.54 -23.21
CA THR A 140 -2.74 -20.65 -23.73
C THR A 140 -2.26 -22.08 -23.52
N VAL A 141 -1.76 -22.71 -24.57
CA VAL A 141 -1.10 -24.03 -24.50
C VAL A 141 0.35 -23.81 -24.07
N GLY A 142 0.90 -24.70 -23.24
CA GLY A 142 2.28 -24.64 -22.80
C GLY A 142 2.72 -25.91 -22.11
N THR A 143 4.03 -26.10 -21.99
CA THR A 143 4.63 -27.23 -21.29
C THR A 143 4.57 -27.03 -19.76
N LEU A 144 4.89 -28.09 -19.01
CA LEU A 144 5.08 -28.00 -17.56
C LEU A 144 6.22 -27.06 -17.18
N ASP A 145 7.27 -26.95 -18.00
CA ASP A 145 8.37 -26.02 -17.75
C ASP A 145 7.95 -24.57 -17.98
N ASP A 146 7.12 -24.30 -19.00
CA ASP A 146 6.53 -22.98 -19.18
C ASP A 146 5.60 -22.62 -18.01
N TRP A 147 4.83 -23.59 -17.51
CA TRP A 147 3.98 -23.42 -16.33
C TRP A 147 4.79 -23.04 -15.10
N ARG A 148 5.89 -23.76 -14.82
CA ARG A 148 6.82 -23.46 -13.72
C ARG A 148 7.48 -22.09 -13.88
N ALA A 149 7.84 -21.71 -15.12
CA ALA A 149 8.44 -20.41 -15.40
C ALA A 149 7.45 -19.27 -15.11
N ARG A 150 6.18 -19.40 -15.53
CA ARG A 150 5.12 -18.41 -15.25
C ARG A 150 4.85 -18.25 -13.76
N ASN A 151 4.77 -19.36 -13.01
CA ASN A 151 4.61 -19.29 -11.56
C ASN A 151 5.79 -18.58 -10.89
N ARG A 152 7.03 -18.88 -11.28
CA ARG A 152 8.23 -18.15 -10.81
C ARG A 152 8.19 -16.66 -11.15
N ALA A 153 7.71 -16.30 -12.33
CA ALA A 153 7.55 -14.90 -12.73
C ALA A 153 6.55 -14.15 -11.84
N VAL A 154 5.44 -14.79 -11.43
CA VAL A 154 4.50 -14.20 -10.47
C VAL A 154 5.17 -13.97 -9.11
N PHE A 155 5.93 -14.93 -8.59
CA PHE A 155 6.65 -14.75 -7.32
C PHE A 155 7.65 -13.58 -7.39
N ALA A 156 8.42 -13.49 -8.48
CA ALA A 156 9.33 -12.36 -8.70
C ALA A 156 8.58 -11.01 -8.76
N ALA A 157 7.44 -10.97 -9.45
CA ALA A 157 6.61 -9.77 -9.54
C ALA A 157 5.95 -9.38 -8.19
N ILE A 158 5.57 -10.36 -7.35
CA ILE A 158 5.11 -10.12 -5.98
C ILE A 158 6.22 -9.46 -5.15
N ASN A 159 7.46 -9.95 -5.27
CA ASN A 159 8.59 -9.36 -4.55
C ASN A 159 8.87 -7.93 -5.00
N ALA A 160 8.83 -7.66 -6.32
CA ALA A 160 8.97 -6.32 -6.86
C ALA A 160 7.84 -5.37 -6.40
N PHE A 161 6.59 -5.85 -6.35
CA PHE A 161 5.47 -5.10 -5.79
C PHE A 161 5.68 -4.78 -4.30
N HIS A 162 6.12 -5.75 -3.49
CA HIS A 162 6.41 -5.48 -2.08
C HIS A 162 7.52 -4.43 -1.90
N GLU A 163 8.58 -4.48 -2.70
CA GLU A 163 9.69 -3.54 -2.57
C GLU A 163 9.24 -2.11 -2.90
N THR A 164 8.54 -1.92 -4.01
CA THR A 164 7.97 -0.61 -4.37
C THR A 164 6.94 -0.13 -3.34
N ALA A 165 6.08 -1.03 -2.83
CA ALA A 165 5.11 -0.70 -1.78
C ALA A 165 5.79 -0.27 -0.47
N ARG A 166 6.91 -0.89 -0.09
CA ARG A 166 7.70 -0.50 1.08
C ARG A 166 8.26 0.90 0.93
N VAL A 167 8.85 1.20 -0.23
CA VAL A 167 9.37 2.54 -0.55
C VAL A 167 8.25 3.58 -0.51
N ASP A 168 7.10 3.28 -1.11
CA ASP A 168 5.94 4.18 -1.12
C ASP A 168 5.35 4.44 0.28
N LEU A 169 5.48 3.48 1.21
CA LEU A 169 5.11 3.61 2.62
C LEU A 169 6.22 4.22 3.50
N GLY A 170 7.36 4.62 2.91
CA GLY A 170 8.49 5.19 3.64
C GLY A 170 9.26 4.20 4.51
N VAL A 171 9.11 2.89 4.26
CA VAL A 171 9.83 1.83 4.98
C VAL A 171 11.24 1.69 4.41
N SER A 172 12.25 1.82 5.28
CA SER A 172 13.66 1.69 4.89
C SER A 172 14.13 0.22 4.83
N GLY A 173 15.14 -0.05 3.99
CA GLY A 173 15.79 -1.35 3.82
C GLY A 173 15.10 -2.27 2.81
N SER A 174 15.83 -3.26 2.29
CA SER A 174 15.33 -4.25 1.32
C SER A 174 15.05 -5.60 1.98
N VAL A 175 13.99 -6.26 1.55
CA VAL A 175 13.67 -7.65 1.94
C VAL A 175 14.27 -8.70 1.00
N THR A 176 15.02 -8.24 -0.01
CA THR A 176 15.74 -9.05 -1.01
C THR A 176 17.21 -8.64 -1.08
N GLY A 177 18.13 -9.53 -1.49
CA GLY A 177 19.56 -9.23 -1.69
C GLY A 177 20.51 -9.95 -0.73
N GLU A 178 21.79 -9.56 -0.65
CA GLU A 178 22.80 -10.33 0.13
C GLU A 178 22.48 -10.48 1.63
N ALA A 179 21.81 -9.50 2.23
CA ALA A 179 21.36 -9.56 3.62
C ALA A 179 20.16 -10.51 3.84
N HIS A 180 19.37 -10.73 2.77
CA HIS A 180 18.18 -11.57 2.74
C HIS A 180 18.19 -12.33 1.40
N PRO A 181 19.13 -13.30 1.21
CA PRO A 181 19.18 -14.06 -0.04
C PRO A 181 17.80 -14.65 -0.29
N ASP A 182 17.42 -14.87 -1.56
CA ASP A 182 16.17 -15.52 -2.01
C ASP A 182 15.94 -16.84 -1.26
N ARG A 183 15.59 -16.73 0.01
CA ARG A 183 14.80 -17.67 0.75
C ARG A 183 13.49 -17.44 0.09
N ASP A 184 13.23 -18.31 -0.88
CA ASP A 184 11.90 -18.53 -1.39
C ASP A 184 11.04 -18.76 -0.14
N LEU A 185 10.50 -17.68 0.44
CA LEU A 185 10.00 -17.63 1.83
C LEU A 185 8.80 -18.57 2.02
N LEU A 186 8.34 -19.15 0.91
CA LEU A 186 7.20 -20.01 0.76
C LEU A 186 7.54 -21.38 0.18
N LEU A 187 8.76 -21.62 -0.35
CA LEU A 187 9.19 -22.95 -0.78
C LEU A 187 10.20 -23.54 0.21
N PRO A 188 10.00 -24.78 0.69
CA PRO A 188 11.02 -25.45 1.48
C PRO A 188 12.31 -25.55 0.65
N PRO A 189 13.49 -25.47 1.30
CA PRO A 189 14.75 -25.66 0.59
C PRO A 189 14.72 -26.98 -0.18
N THR A 190 15.29 -26.98 -1.39
CA THR A 190 15.45 -28.18 -2.21
C THR A 190 15.99 -29.31 -1.35
N ARG A 191 15.22 -30.39 -1.22
CA ARG A 191 15.71 -31.61 -0.58
C ARG A 191 16.81 -32.16 -1.48
N ASP A 192 18.04 -32.18 -1.00
CA ASP A 192 19.10 -32.93 -1.66
C ASP A 192 18.66 -34.38 -1.83
N PRO A 193 18.89 -34.99 -3.00
CA PRO A 193 18.59 -36.40 -3.20
C PRO A 193 19.47 -37.22 -2.25
N SER A 194 18.82 -37.93 -1.32
CA SER A 194 19.43 -38.97 -0.49
C SER A 194 19.81 -40.19 -1.31
#